data_AF-A0A1G1LA46-F1
#
_entry.id   AF-A0A1G1LA46-F1
#
_cell.length_a   1.000
_cell.length_b   1.000
_cell.length_c   1.000
_cell.angle_alpha   90.00
_cell.angle_beta   90.00
_cell.angle_gamma   90.00
#
_symmetry.space_group_name_H-M   'P 1'
#
loop_
_entity.id
_entity.type
_entity.pdbx_description
1 polymer ?
#
loop_
_entity_poly.entity_id
_entity_poly.type
_entity_poly.pdbx_seq_one_letter_code
_entity_poly.pdbx_strand_id
1 'polypeptide(L)'
;MRVLFVPLYPRIWASSRYRAYLWAEALEREGFRCRVLDPPTSPAFRARYYATLFALAPQFDVVFIQKKLLPGPFLRLLRLLNPRLVFDFDDALFTRPTDLSDEAFSERAG
;
A
#
# COMPACT_ATOMS: atom_id res chain seq x y z
N MET A 1 0.33 13.85 -14.70
CA MET A 1 0.33 12.39 -14.44
C MET A 1 -0.68 12.06 -13.34
N ARG A 2 -1.36 10.92 -13.44
CA ARG A 2 -2.39 10.44 -12.53
C ARG A 2 -1.86 9.26 -11.71
N VAL A 3 -1.92 9.35 -10.38
CA VAL A 3 -1.42 8.31 -9.46
C VAL A 3 -2.56 7.78 -8.58
N LEU A 4 -2.78 6.46 -8.58
CA LEU A 4 -3.72 5.79 -7.69
C LEU A 4 -2.97 5.20 -6.50
N PHE A 5 -3.24 5.68 -5.30
CA PHE A 5 -2.70 5.15 -4.05
C PHE A 5 -3.63 4.10 -3.45
N VAL A 6 -3.06 2.96 -3.06
CA VAL A 6 -3.76 1.79 -2.53
C VAL A 6 -3.12 1.40 -1.18
N PRO A 7 -3.48 2.10 -0.07
CA PRO A 7 -2.93 1.83 1.24
C PRO A 7 -3.50 0.58 1.90
N LEU A 8 -2.73 0.01 2.84
CA LEU A 8 -3.20 -1.07 3.71
C LEU A 8 -4.22 -0.56 4.74
N TYR A 9 -3.98 0.62 5.33
CA TYR A 9 -4.79 1.18 6.41
C TYR A 9 -5.39 2.55 6.04
N PRO A 10 -6.54 2.94 6.64
CA PRO A 10 -7.11 4.27 6.43
C PRO A 10 -6.25 5.37 7.06
N ARG A 11 -6.48 6.64 6.67
CA ARG A 11 -5.70 7.83 7.07
C ARG A 11 -5.51 8.01 8.59
N ILE A 12 -6.41 7.46 9.40
CA ILE A 12 -6.29 7.51 10.87
C ILE A 12 -5.05 6.77 11.40
N TRP A 13 -4.55 5.78 10.67
CA TRP A 13 -3.38 5.00 11.06
C TRP A 13 -2.09 5.68 10.60
N ALA A 14 -1.17 5.91 11.56
CA ALA A 14 0.10 6.58 11.30
C ALA A 14 0.89 5.92 10.15
N SER A 15 0.92 4.58 10.11
CA SER A 15 1.67 3.81 9.09
C SER A 15 1.29 4.18 7.66
N SER A 16 0.00 4.37 7.36
CA SER A 16 -0.43 4.80 6.03
C SER A 16 -0.45 6.32 5.89
N ARG A 17 -0.81 7.06 6.96
CA ARG A 17 -0.85 8.53 6.96
C ARG A 17 0.47 9.16 6.55
N TYR A 18 1.58 8.75 7.17
CA TYR A 18 2.92 9.30 6.91
C TYR A 18 3.62 8.69 5.68
N ARG A 19 2.93 7.82 4.94
CA ARG A 19 3.44 7.25 3.70
C ARG A 19 2.51 7.57 2.55
N ALA A 20 1.49 6.74 2.31
CA ALA A 20 0.61 6.88 1.16
C ALA A 20 -0.12 8.23 1.11
N TYR A 21 -0.73 8.69 2.21
CA TYR A 21 -1.47 9.96 2.21
C TYR A 21 -0.54 11.16 2.13
N LEU A 22 0.56 11.15 2.90
CA LEU A 22 1.57 12.21 2.86
C LEU A 22 2.16 12.38 1.45
N TRP A 23 2.51 11.27 0.78
CA TRP A 23 3.03 11.31 -0.59
C TRP A 23 1.98 11.75 -1.60
N ALA A 24 0.73 11.31 -1.48
CA ALA A 24 -0.36 11.78 -2.34
C ALA A 24 -0.52 13.31 -2.25
N GLU A 25 -0.56 13.86 -1.03
CA GLU A 25 -0.67 15.31 -0.82
C GLU A 25 0.58 16.06 -1.33
N ALA A 26 1.78 15.52 -1.12
CA ALA A 26 3.01 16.14 -1.62
C ALA A 26 3.05 16.18 -3.15
N LEU A 27 2.70 15.08 -3.82
CA LEU A 27 2.66 15.02 -5.28
C LEU A 27 1.56 15.92 -5.87
N GLU A 28 0.42 16.06 -5.20
CA GLU A 28 -0.62 17.01 -5.66
C GLU A 28 -0.10 18.45 -5.69
N ARG A 29 0.73 18.85 -4.72
CA ARG A 29 1.37 20.19 -4.71
C ARG A 29 2.34 20.38 -5.88
N GLU A 30 2.94 19.30 -6.36
CA GLU A 30 3.83 19.29 -7.53
C GLU A 30 3.08 19.12 -8.88
N GLY A 31 1.75 19.22 -8.89
CA GLY A 31 0.93 19.20 -10.10
C GLY A 31 0.52 17.79 -10.59
N PHE A 32 0.76 16.75 -9.79
CA PHE A 32 0.21 15.42 -10.05
C PHE A 32 -1.28 15.38 -9.68
N ARG A 33 -2.04 14.48 -10.32
CA ARG A 33 -3.43 14.19 -9.93
C ARG A 33 -3.46 12.89 -9.14
N CYS A 34 -3.57 12.98 -7.84
CA CYS A 34 -3.57 11.80 -6.99
C CYS A 34 -5.00 11.39 -6.61
N ARG A 35 -5.19 10.11 -6.36
CA ARG A 35 -6.40 9.58 -5.73
C ARG A 35 -5.98 8.50 -4.76
N VAL A 36 -6.51 8.55 -3.54
CA VAL A 36 -6.36 7.47 -2.56
C VAL A 36 -7.62 6.61 -2.58
N LEU A 37 -7.46 5.30 -2.72
CA LEU A 37 -8.53 4.31 -2.56
C LEU A 37 -8.45 3.71 -1.16
N ASP A 38 -9.22 4.28 -0.23
CA ASP A 38 -9.25 3.83 1.17
C ASP A 38 -9.57 2.33 1.28
N PRO A 39 -8.91 1.59 2.18
CA PRO A 39 -9.19 0.18 2.38
C PRO A 39 -10.62 -0.04 2.89
N PRO A 40 -11.19 -1.23 2.67
CA PRO A 40 -12.54 -1.53 3.13
C PRO A 40 -12.63 -1.47 4.66
N THR A 41 -13.68 -0.85 5.17
CA THR A 41 -13.94 -0.71 6.62
C THR A 41 -14.35 -2.02 7.29
N SER A 42 -14.85 -2.99 6.51
CA SER A 42 -15.21 -4.32 6.99
C SER A 42 -15.02 -5.38 5.89
N PRO A 43 -14.95 -6.68 6.25
CA PRO A 43 -14.85 -7.77 5.29
C PRO A 43 -15.96 -7.78 4.24
N ALA A 44 -17.18 -7.38 4.61
CA ALA A 44 -18.34 -7.35 3.71
C ALA A 44 -18.15 -6.43 2.49
N PHE A 45 -17.33 -5.38 2.62
CA PHE A 45 -17.06 -4.43 1.53
C PHE A 45 -15.85 -4.78 0.67
N ARG A 46 -15.18 -5.92 0.91
CA ARG A 46 -13.99 -6.33 0.16
C ARG A 46 -14.25 -6.52 -1.34
N ALA A 47 -15.37 -7.15 -1.70
CA ALA A 47 -15.71 -7.38 -3.11
C ALA A 47 -15.87 -6.04 -3.86
N ARG A 48 -16.62 -5.10 -3.27
CA ARG A 48 -16.79 -3.74 -3.82
C ARG A 48 -15.46 -2.99 -3.93
N TYR A 49 -14.60 -3.12 -2.92
CA TYR A 49 -13.27 -2.52 -2.93
C TYR A 49 -12.43 -3.02 -4.12
N TYR A 50 -12.38 -4.34 -4.34
CA TYR A 50 -11.62 -4.90 -5.46
C TYR A 50 -12.24 -4.54 -6.82
N ALA A 51 -13.56 -4.58 -6.95
CA ALA A 51 -14.24 -4.13 -8.15
C ALA A 51 -13.90 -2.66 -8.48
N THR A 52 -13.88 -1.80 -7.45
CA THR A 52 -13.49 -0.39 -7.58
C THR A 52 -12.03 -0.24 -7.95
N LEU A 53 -11.13 -1.01 -7.32
CA LEU A 53 -9.70 -1.01 -7.65
C LEU A 53 -9.47 -1.38 -9.12
N PHE A 54 -10.07 -2.48 -9.60
CA PHE A 54 -9.91 -2.91 -10.99
C PHE A 54 -10.54 -1.95 -11.99
N ALA A 55 -11.67 -1.32 -11.65
CA ALA A 55 -12.29 -0.30 -12.48
C ALA A 55 -11.45 1.00 -12.57
N LEU A 56 -10.80 1.38 -11.47
CA LEU A 56 -9.98 2.60 -11.41
C LEU A 56 -8.59 2.40 -12.01
N ALA A 57 -7.92 1.28 -11.74
CA ALA A 57 -6.53 1.02 -12.13
C ALA A 57 -6.16 1.41 -13.58
N PRO A 58 -6.93 1.05 -14.63
CA PRO A 58 -6.58 1.40 -16.02
C PRO A 58 -6.72 2.89 -16.33
N GLN A 59 -7.37 3.68 -15.47
CA GLN A 59 -7.56 5.11 -15.65
C GLN A 59 -6.38 5.95 -15.13
N PHE A 60 -5.38 5.33 -14.49
CA PHE A 60 -4.25 6.01 -13.87
C PHE A 60 -2.95 5.63 -14.57
N ASP A 61 -1.97 6.53 -14.55
CA ASP A 61 -0.67 6.27 -15.15
C ASP A 61 0.18 5.32 -14.30
N VAL A 62 -0.01 5.37 -12.97
CA VAL A 62 0.73 4.57 -11.98
C VAL A 62 -0.22 4.15 -10.86
N VAL A 63 -0.06 2.92 -10.37
CA VAL A 63 -0.72 2.44 -9.14
C VAL A 63 0.33 2.20 -8.06
N PHE A 64 0.25 2.96 -6.96
CA PHE A 64 1.13 2.86 -5.80
C PHE A 64 0.45 2.01 -4.72
N ILE A 65 1.06 0.89 -4.34
CA ILE A 65 0.51 -0.09 -3.40
C ILE A 65 1.36 -0.08 -2.12
N GLN A 66 0.76 0.35 -1.01
CA GLN A 66 1.46 0.51 0.26
C GLN A 66 1.13 -0.63 1.22
N LYS A 67 2.13 -1.46 1.56
CA LYS A 67 2.07 -2.60 2.49
C LYS A 67 1.00 -3.66 2.19
N LYS A 68 0.24 -3.49 1.11
CA LYS A 68 -0.93 -4.31 0.81
C LYS A 68 -0.53 -5.53 0.00
N LEU A 69 -0.70 -6.69 0.60
CA LEU A 69 -0.55 -7.96 -0.09
C LEU A 69 -1.84 -8.29 -0.82
N LEU A 70 -1.78 -8.25 -2.14
CA LEU A 70 -2.86 -8.69 -3.01
C LEU A 70 -2.70 -10.19 -3.30
N PRO A 71 -3.79 -10.98 -3.29
CA PRO A 71 -3.73 -12.37 -3.73
C PRO A 71 -3.12 -12.48 -5.13
N GLY A 72 -2.33 -13.52 -5.39
CA GLY A 72 -1.59 -13.69 -6.65
C GLY A 72 -2.45 -13.47 -7.92
N PRO A 73 -3.64 -14.09 -8.06
CA PRO A 73 -4.51 -13.86 -9.21
C PRO A 73 -4.96 -12.39 -9.34
N PHE A 74 -5.21 -11.72 -8.22
CA PHE A 74 -5.66 -10.32 -8.21
C PHE A 74 -4.53 -9.39 -8.62
N LEU A 75 -3.30 -9.67 -8.17
CA LEU A 75 -2.12 -8.95 -8.60
C LEU A 75 -1.86 -9.15 -10.11
N ARG A 76 -2.00 -10.37 -10.62
CA ARG A 76 -1.87 -10.63 -12.06
C ARG A 76 -2.88 -9.82 -12.87
N LEU A 77 -4.15 -9.84 -12.46
CA LEU A 77 -5.19 -9.03 -13.10
C LEU A 77 -4.88 -7.53 -13.01
N LEU A 78 -4.49 -7.04 -11.84
CA LEU A 78 -4.13 -5.63 -11.64
C LEU A 78 -2.98 -5.22 -12.55
N ARG A 79 -1.96 -6.07 -12.72
CA ARG A 79 -0.82 -5.84 -13.61
C ARG A 79 -1.21 -5.85 -15.08
N LEU A 80 -2.18 -6.67 -15.48
CA LEU A 80 -2.74 -6.63 -16.84
C LEU A 80 -3.48 -5.32 -17.11
N LEU A 81 -4.25 -4.83 -16.13
CA LEU A 81 -5.01 -3.58 -16.23
C LEU A 81 -4.12 -2.33 -16.14
N ASN A 82 -3.05 -2.39 -15.34
CA ASN A 82 -2.06 -1.33 -15.21
C ASN A 82 -0.65 -1.94 -15.02
N PRO A 83 0.24 -1.85 -16.02
CA PRO A 83 1.58 -2.44 -15.94
C PRO A 83 2.54 -1.64 -15.06
N ARG A 84 2.19 -0.42 -14.65
CA ARG A 84 3.05 0.50 -13.87
C ARG A 84 2.67 0.48 -12.39
N LEU A 85 2.98 -0.64 -11.75
CA LEU A 85 2.77 -0.85 -10.32
C LEU A 85 4.02 -0.47 -9.53
N VAL A 86 3.86 0.33 -8.48
CA VAL A 86 4.92 0.66 -7.51
C VAL A 86 4.52 0.08 -6.16
N PHE A 87 5.43 -0.65 -5.51
CA PHE A 87 5.19 -1.25 -4.19
C PHE A 87 6.04 -0.56 -3.12
N ASP A 88 5.40 -0.17 -2.03
CA ASP A 88 6.03 0.25 -0.77
C ASP A 88 5.94 -0.90 0.23
N PHE A 89 7.05 -1.62 0.40
CA PHE A 89 7.22 -2.71 1.37
C PHE A 89 7.73 -2.15 2.70
N ASP A 90 7.40 -2.83 3.81
CA ASP A 90 7.78 -2.41 5.16
C ASP A 90 8.53 -3.54 5.84
N ASP A 91 9.86 -3.44 5.85
CA ASP A 91 10.74 -4.57 6.22
C ASP A 91 11.49 -4.35 7.56
N ALA A 92 11.16 -3.29 8.30
CA ALA A 92 11.98 -2.84 9.42
C ALA A 92 11.71 -3.51 10.80
N LEU A 93 10.77 -4.47 10.92
CA LEU A 93 10.44 -5.09 12.21
C LEU A 93 10.70 -6.60 12.30
N PHE A 94 11.13 -7.25 11.22
CA PHE A 94 11.41 -8.69 11.22
C PHE A 94 12.84 -9.05 10.80
N THR A 95 13.68 -8.05 10.53
CA THR A 95 15.11 -8.27 10.38
C THR A 95 15.75 -8.20 11.77
N ARG A 96 16.37 -9.30 12.17
CA ARG A 96 17.17 -9.36 13.40
C ARG A 96 18.24 -8.27 13.32
N PRO A 97 18.43 -7.44 14.36
CA PRO A 97 19.58 -6.55 14.43
C PRO A 97 20.85 -7.40 14.31
N THR A 98 21.71 -7.12 13.33
CA THR A 98 22.92 -7.90 13.06
C THR A 98 23.92 -7.89 14.21
N ASP A 99 23.73 -7.01 15.19
CA ASP A 99 24.50 -6.81 16.40
C ASP A 99 23.99 -7.61 17.62
N LEU A 100 22.82 -8.26 17.56
CA LEU A 100 22.29 -9.06 18.67
C LEU A 100 22.50 -10.57 18.45
N SER A 101 23.04 -11.26 19.46
CA SER A 101 23.04 -12.73 19.51
C SER A 101 21.61 -13.28 19.62
N ASP A 102 21.41 -14.57 19.32
CA ASP A 102 20.07 -15.19 19.36
C ASP A 102 19.51 -15.15 20.78
N GLU A 103 20.37 -15.38 21.79
CA GLU A 103 19.97 -15.32 23.19
C GLU A 103 19.52 -13.91 23.59
N ALA A 104 20.26 -12.88 23.19
CA ALA A 104 19.99 -11.49 23.56
C ALA A 104 18.70 -10.93 22.94
N PHE A 105 18.30 -11.43 21.76
CA PHE A 105 17.03 -11.06 21.14
C PHE A 105 15.85 -11.75 21.84
N SER A 106 15.96 -13.03 22.19
CA SER A 106 14.92 -13.78 22.88
C SER A 106 14.64 -13.28 24.30
N GLU A 107 15.65 -12.82 25.05
CA GLU A 107 15.45 -12.26 26.40
C GLU A 107 14.72 -10.92 26.43
N ARG A 108 14.87 -10.09 25.38
CA ARG A 108 14.26 -8.75 25.32
C ARG A 108 12.86 -8.71 24.69
N ALA A 109 12.45 -9.82 24.06
CA ALA A 109 11.17 -9.94 23.37
C ALA A 109 10.04 -10.56 24.22
N GLY A 110 10.35 -10.99 25.46
CA GLY A 110 9.38 -11.40 26.48
C GLY A 110 9.00 -10.26 27.42
#